data_AF-A0A949JK62-F1
#
_entry.id   AF-A0A949JK62-F1
#
_cell.length_a   1.000
_cell.length_b   1.000
_cell.length_c   1.000
_cell.angle_alpha   90.00
_cell.angle_beta   90.00
_cell.angle_gamma   90.00
#
_symmetry.space_group_name_H-M   'P 1'
#
loop_
_entity.id
_entity.type
_entity.pdbx_description
1 polymer ?
#
loop_
_entity_poly.entity_id
_entity_poly.type
_entity_poly.pdbx_seq_one_letter_code
_entity_poly.pdbx_strand_id
1 'polypeptide(L)'
;MRKGSMLFLAAGIWELIRFVAVFLSAVAAPAAIPNAHINLLWLAGPALVLAALFFSSAYYPAYIRAYIPILRIGAAVAVITDIAVVITGSYDWTPFSTEASVTADSRALFFLAFGVLVVDLIVISLLLSYRLPGHAPPREPGRGSSANEDQLPEYDPTDLDPT
;
A
#
# COMPACT_ATOMS: atom_id res chain seq x y z
N MET A 1 3.82 19.17 -7.78
CA MET A 1 3.76 17.73 -7.43
C MET A 1 2.59 17.09 -8.14
N ARG A 2 2.75 15.90 -8.75
CA ARG A 2 1.63 15.12 -9.29
C ARG A 2 0.77 14.60 -8.12
N LYS A 3 -0.57 14.63 -8.22
CA LYS A 3 -1.51 14.25 -7.15
C LYS A 3 -1.20 12.89 -6.49
N GLY A 4 -0.68 11.91 -7.24
CA GLY A 4 -0.28 10.61 -6.70
C GLY A 4 0.89 10.65 -5.70
N SER A 5 1.84 11.59 -5.86
CA SER A 5 3.01 11.69 -4.98
C SER A 5 2.64 12.12 -3.55
N MET A 6 1.62 12.97 -3.40
CA MET A 6 1.11 13.39 -2.08
C MET A 6 0.46 12.24 -1.32
N LEU A 7 -0.26 11.35 -2.01
CA LEU A 7 -0.90 10.19 -1.40
C LEU A 7 0.14 9.22 -0.82
N PHE A 8 1.18 8.90 -1.60
CA PHE A 8 2.25 8.02 -1.11
C PHE A 8 3.06 8.67 0.02
N LEU A 9 3.27 9.99 -0.03
CA LEU A 9 3.94 10.70 1.05
C LEU A 9 3.11 10.65 2.36
N ALA A 10 1.82 10.94 2.29
CA ALA A 10 0.93 10.89 3.45
C ALA A 10 0.84 9.47 4.04
N ALA A 11 0.70 8.46 3.20
CA ALA A 11 0.72 7.06 3.63
C ALA A 11 2.07 6.66 4.25
N GLY A 12 3.20 7.12 3.69
CA GLY A 12 4.52 6.87 4.27
C GLY A 12 4.72 7.53 5.64
N ILE A 13 4.21 8.76 5.81
CA ILE A 13 4.21 9.43 7.12
C ILE A 13 3.34 8.66 8.12
N TRP A 14 2.16 8.20 7.70
CA TRP A 14 1.28 7.39 8.55
C TRP A 14 1.96 6.11 9.04
N GLU A 15 2.56 5.33 8.15
CA GLU A 15 3.27 4.10 8.52
C GLU A 15 4.46 4.38 9.44
N LEU A 16 5.14 5.53 9.27
CA LEU A 16 6.21 5.94 10.18
C LEU A 16 5.68 6.31 11.57
N ILE A 17 4.55 7.02 11.67
CA ILE A 17 3.90 7.34 12.94
C ILE A 17 3.50 6.04 13.66
N ARG A 18 2.90 5.10 12.93
CA ARG A 18 2.56 3.77 13.47
C ARG A 18 3.81 3.06 13.99
N PHE A 19 4.87 2.99 13.18
CA PHE A 19 6.12 2.37 13.59
C PHE A 19 6.64 2.97 14.91
N VAL A 20 6.68 4.30 15.00
CA VAL A 20 7.12 5.01 16.22
C VAL A 20 6.22 4.68 17.40
N ALA A 21 4.89 4.64 17.23
CA ALA A 21 3.96 4.29 18.29
C ALA A 21 4.19 2.86 18.83
N VAL A 22 4.37 1.88 17.94
CA VAL A 22 4.63 0.48 18.32
C VAL A 22 6.02 0.34 18.93
N PHE A 23 7.03 1.01 18.37
CA PHE A 23 8.40 1.00 18.91
C PHE A 23 8.48 1.61 20.31
N LEU A 24 7.85 2.76 20.55
CA LEU A 24 7.79 3.37 21.88
C LEU A 24 7.04 2.48 22.87
N SER A 25 5.97 1.82 22.43
CA SER A 25 5.24 0.83 23.25
C SER A 25 6.13 -0.36 23.61
N ALA A 26 6.96 -0.83 22.68
CA ALA A 26 7.94 -1.87 22.93
C ALA A 26 9.01 -1.43 23.94
N VAL A 27 9.60 -0.25 23.75
CA VAL A 27 10.63 0.29 24.67
C VAL A 27 10.08 0.54 26.08
N ALA A 28 8.82 0.97 26.19
CA ALA A 28 8.16 1.21 27.46
C ALA A 28 7.65 -0.07 28.14
N ALA A 29 7.59 -1.21 27.44
CA ALA A 29 7.10 -2.46 28.01
C ALA A 29 8.07 -2.98 29.10
N PRO A 30 7.56 -3.51 30.23
CA PRO A 30 8.40 -4.06 31.28
C PRO A 30 9.37 -5.11 30.75
N ALA A 31 10.65 -5.02 31.17
CA ALA A 31 11.71 -5.94 30.73
C ALA A 31 11.46 -7.41 31.11
N ALA A 32 10.53 -7.68 32.03
CA ALA A 32 10.20 -9.01 32.52
C ALA A 32 9.44 -9.90 31.51
N ILE A 33 9.02 -9.37 30.36
CA ILE A 33 8.24 -10.11 29.36
C ILE A 33 8.94 -10.09 27.99
N PRO A 34 10.02 -10.86 27.79
CA PRO A 34 10.80 -10.84 26.53
C PRO A 34 9.97 -11.15 25.29
N ASN A 35 8.91 -11.97 25.43
CA ASN A 35 7.98 -12.28 24.33
C ASN A 35 7.16 -11.05 23.88
N ALA A 36 6.89 -10.09 24.77
CA ALA A 36 6.21 -8.84 24.43
C ALA A 36 7.04 -8.00 23.48
N HIS A 37 8.33 -7.85 23.78
CA HIS A 37 9.28 -7.07 22.99
C HIS A 37 9.45 -7.64 21.58
N ILE A 38 9.61 -8.97 21.47
CA ILE A 38 9.77 -9.64 20.18
C ILE A 38 8.51 -9.50 19.33
N ASN A 39 7.31 -9.71 19.92
CA ASN A 39 6.05 -9.57 19.18
C ASN A 39 5.83 -8.13 18.69
N LEU A 40 6.12 -7.13 19.52
CA LEU A 40 5.97 -5.72 19.15
C LEU A 40 6.99 -5.30 18.07
N LEU A 41 8.24 -5.76 18.15
CA LEU A 41 9.24 -5.54 17.10
C LEU A 41 8.85 -6.22 15.79
N TRP A 42 8.28 -7.43 15.87
CA TRP A 42 7.78 -8.18 14.72
C TRP A 42 6.62 -7.46 14.03
N LEU A 43 5.76 -6.80 14.80
CA LEU A 43 4.68 -5.95 14.31
C LEU A 43 5.19 -4.61 13.74
N ALA A 44 6.24 -4.03 14.34
CA ALA A 44 6.80 -2.75 13.93
C ALA A 44 7.61 -2.83 12.63
N GLY A 45 8.37 -3.91 12.42
CA GLY A 45 9.23 -4.10 11.25
C GLY A 45 8.52 -3.89 9.91
N PRO A 46 7.38 -4.57 9.66
CA PRO A 46 6.59 -4.39 8.44
C PRO A 46 6.13 -2.94 8.20
N ALA A 47 5.76 -2.19 9.25
CA ALA A 47 5.37 -0.79 9.13
C ALA A 47 6.53 0.10 8.64
N LEU A 48 7.74 -0.13 9.15
CA LEU A 48 8.93 0.60 8.69
C LEU A 48 9.25 0.30 7.21
N VAL A 49 9.15 -0.96 6.80
CA VAL A 49 9.35 -1.37 5.40
C VAL A 49 8.29 -0.74 4.50
N LEU A 50 7.03 -0.72 4.91
CA LEU A 50 5.95 -0.06 4.19
C LEU A 50 6.19 1.45 4.06
N ALA A 51 6.60 2.12 5.13
CA ALA A 51 6.96 3.54 5.10
C ALA A 51 8.05 3.80 4.05
N ALA A 52 9.11 2.99 4.03
CA ALA A 52 10.19 3.11 3.05
C ALA A 52 9.69 2.90 1.61
N LEU A 53 8.80 1.93 1.36
CA LEU A 53 8.21 1.70 0.04
C LEU A 53 7.28 2.84 -0.39
N PHE A 54 6.52 3.41 0.54
CA PHE A 54 5.66 4.57 0.30
C PHE A 54 6.49 5.80 -0.07
N PHE A 55 7.55 6.11 0.69
CA PHE A 55 8.48 7.19 0.33
C PHE A 55 9.16 6.92 -1.01
N SER A 56 9.64 5.69 -1.23
CA SER A 56 10.26 5.31 -2.51
C SER A 56 9.30 5.51 -3.68
N SER A 57 8.01 5.19 -3.50
CA SER A 57 6.96 5.43 -4.50
C SER A 57 6.68 6.93 -4.71
N ALA A 58 6.81 7.76 -3.67
CA ALA A 58 6.64 9.20 -3.76
C ALA A 58 7.78 9.91 -4.51
N TYR A 59 9.03 9.46 -4.31
CA TYR A 59 10.24 10.06 -4.88
C TYR A 59 10.66 9.46 -6.22
N TYR A 60 10.39 8.17 -6.45
CA TYR A 60 10.79 7.46 -7.67
C TYR A 60 9.57 6.97 -8.47
N PRO A 61 8.86 7.87 -9.17
CA PRO A 61 7.62 7.54 -9.86
C PRO A 61 7.79 6.50 -11.00
N ALA A 62 9.01 6.34 -11.52
CA ALA A 62 9.33 5.35 -12.55
C ALA A 62 9.12 3.90 -12.08
N TYR A 63 9.32 3.62 -10.79
CA TYR A 63 9.25 2.27 -10.21
C TYR A 63 7.94 1.98 -9.47
N ILE A 64 6.99 2.93 -9.40
CA ILE A 64 5.68 2.77 -8.74
C ILE A 64 5.00 1.46 -9.16
N ARG A 65 5.09 1.08 -10.45
CA ARG A 65 4.44 -0.14 -10.95
C ARG A 65 4.91 -1.42 -10.24
N ALA A 66 6.19 -1.48 -9.84
CA ALA A 66 6.74 -2.62 -9.12
C ALA A 66 6.38 -2.57 -7.62
N TYR A 67 6.25 -1.39 -7.03
CA TYR A 67 5.96 -1.23 -5.61
C TYR A 67 4.49 -1.39 -5.24
N ILE A 68 3.56 -1.01 -6.13
CA ILE A 68 2.11 -1.04 -5.85
C ILE A 68 1.60 -2.42 -5.39
N PRO A 69 1.94 -3.55 -6.04
CA PRO A 69 1.51 -4.87 -5.57
C PRO A 69 1.98 -5.17 -4.14
N ILE A 70 3.24 -4.84 -3.83
CA ILE A 70 3.84 -5.07 -2.52
C ILE A 70 3.16 -4.18 -1.47
N LEU A 71 2.94 -2.90 -1.78
CA LEU A 71 2.21 -1.98 -0.92
C LEU A 71 0.79 -2.46 -0.65
N ARG A 72 0.11 -3.06 -1.64
CA ARG A 72 -1.25 -3.61 -1.46
C ARG A 72 -1.27 -4.79 -0.52
N ILE A 73 -0.32 -5.71 -0.69
CA ILE A 73 -0.20 -6.87 0.19
C ILE A 73 0.12 -6.42 1.61
N GLY A 74 1.12 -5.54 1.80
CA GLY A 74 1.49 -5.08 3.12
C GLY A 74 0.38 -4.28 3.81
N ALA A 75 -0.31 -3.38 3.10
CA ALA A 75 -1.48 -2.67 3.64
C ALA A 75 -2.63 -3.62 3.99
N ALA A 76 -2.88 -4.66 3.19
CA ALA A 76 -3.88 -5.68 3.50
C ALA A 76 -3.53 -6.46 4.77
N VAL A 77 -2.26 -6.84 4.93
CA VAL A 77 -1.78 -7.51 6.14
C VAL A 77 -1.94 -6.61 7.35
N ALA A 78 -1.57 -5.32 7.25
CA ALA A 78 -1.74 -4.36 8.34
C ALA A 78 -3.21 -4.23 8.77
N VAL A 79 -4.13 -4.08 7.81
CA VAL A 79 -5.58 -4.03 8.08
C VAL A 79 -6.08 -5.30 8.76
N ILE A 80 -5.66 -6.48 8.30
CA ILE A 80 -6.06 -7.77 8.90
C ILE A 80 -5.57 -7.85 10.35
N THR A 81 -4.33 -7.43 10.60
CA THR A 81 -3.77 -7.39 11.95
C THR A 81 -4.52 -6.41 12.85
N ASP A 82 -4.85 -5.22 12.36
CA ASP A 82 -5.62 -4.23 13.12
C ASP A 82 -7.04 -4.72 13.44
N ILE A 83 -7.71 -5.37 12.47
CA ILE A 83 -9.01 -6.02 12.68
C ILE A 83 -8.89 -7.07 13.79
N ALA A 84 -7.85 -7.91 13.73
CA ALA A 84 -7.63 -8.92 14.76
C ALA A 84 -7.48 -8.27 16.14
N VAL A 85 -6.63 -7.25 16.27
CA VAL A 85 -6.40 -6.52 17.53
C VAL A 85 -7.69 -5.90 18.09
N VAL A 86 -8.51 -5.28 17.23
CA VAL A 86 -9.79 -4.66 17.63
C VAL A 86 -10.79 -5.71 18.10
N ILE A 87 -10.92 -6.83 17.38
CA ILE A 87 -11.87 -7.91 17.70
C ILE A 87 -11.46 -8.67 18.95
N THR A 88 -10.17 -8.98 19.11
CA THR A 88 -9.67 -9.78 20.24
C THR A 88 -9.50 -8.95 21.52
N GLY A 89 -9.53 -7.62 21.43
CA GLY A 89 -9.27 -6.77 22.59
C GLY A 89 -7.79 -6.74 23.01
N SER A 90 -6.87 -7.15 22.13
CA SER A 90 -5.45 -7.31 22.49
C SER A 90 -4.71 -5.99 22.79
N TYR A 91 -5.38 -4.85 22.71
CA TYR A 91 -4.91 -3.54 23.14
C TYR A 91 -4.98 -3.33 24.67
N ASP A 92 -5.69 -4.18 25.41
CA ASP A 92 -5.88 -4.06 26.87
C ASP A 92 -4.73 -4.69 27.68
N TRP A 93 -3.54 -4.78 27.09
CA TRP A 93 -2.36 -5.39 27.68
C TRP A 93 -1.70 -4.44 28.69
N THR A 94 -2.32 -4.25 29.85
CA THR A 94 -1.73 -3.48 30.96
C THR A 94 -1.01 -4.40 31.95
N PRO A 95 0.33 -4.36 32.04
CA PRO A 95 1.06 -4.74 33.25
C PRO A 95 1.06 -3.64 34.33
N PHE A 96 0.37 -2.51 34.08
CA PHE A 96 0.45 -1.28 34.88
C PHE A 96 -0.83 -0.86 35.62
N SER A 97 -1.93 -1.64 35.59
CA SER A 97 -3.16 -1.23 36.27
C SER A 97 -3.19 -1.66 37.73
N THR A 98 -3.02 -0.68 38.63
CA THR A 98 -3.62 -0.75 39.97
C THR A 98 -5.14 -0.70 39.77
N GLU A 99 -5.88 -1.62 40.37
CA GLU A 99 -7.26 -2.05 40.04
C GLU A 99 -8.37 -0.97 39.95
N ALA A 100 -8.08 0.31 40.18
CA ALA A 100 -9.06 1.39 40.25
C ALA A 100 -9.25 2.24 38.97
N SER A 101 -8.35 2.19 37.97
CA SER A 101 -8.44 3.05 36.75
C SER A 101 -8.87 2.35 35.45
N VAL A 102 -9.11 1.04 35.50
CA VAL A 102 -9.18 0.12 34.34
C VAL A 102 -10.30 0.42 33.33
N THR A 103 -11.39 1.10 33.74
CA THR A 103 -12.58 1.26 32.89
C THR A 103 -12.58 2.52 32.00
N ALA A 104 -11.88 3.58 32.39
CA ALA A 104 -11.75 4.78 31.56
C ALA A 104 -10.65 4.62 30.50
N ASP A 105 -9.55 3.96 30.87
CA ASP A 105 -8.39 3.76 29.99
C ASP A 105 -8.68 2.76 28.86
N SER A 106 -9.43 1.69 29.12
CA SER A 106 -9.79 0.68 28.11
C SER A 106 -10.63 1.24 26.96
N ARG A 107 -11.56 2.17 27.24
CA ARG A 107 -12.34 2.87 26.20
C ARG A 107 -11.45 3.75 25.31
N ALA A 108 -10.51 4.47 25.90
CA ALA A 108 -9.57 5.31 25.16
C ALA A 108 -8.66 4.47 24.25
N LEU A 109 -8.15 3.35 24.76
CA LEU A 109 -7.35 2.39 24.00
C LEU A 109 -8.14 1.76 22.85
N PHE A 110 -9.41 1.41 23.07
CA PHE A 110 -10.30 0.95 21.99
C PHE A 110 -10.44 2.00 20.89
N PHE A 111 -10.76 3.25 21.23
CA PHE A 111 -10.91 4.32 20.23
C PHE A 111 -9.62 4.60 19.47
N LEU A 112 -8.47 4.48 20.13
CA LEU A 112 -7.16 4.60 19.49
C LEU A 112 -6.93 3.46 18.50
N ALA A 113 -7.12 2.20 18.93
CA ALA A 113 -6.96 1.03 18.05
C ALA A 113 -7.95 1.06 16.86
N PHE A 114 -9.20 1.44 17.12
CA PHE A 114 -10.20 1.62 16.09
C PHE A 114 -9.87 2.77 15.13
N GLY A 115 -9.36 3.90 15.65
CA GLY A 115 -8.90 5.02 14.83
C GLY A 115 -7.75 4.64 13.90
N VAL A 116 -6.79 3.85 14.39
CA VAL A 116 -5.69 3.28 13.59
C VAL A 116 -6.25 2.41 12.45
N LEU A 117 -7.18 1.50 12.76
CA LEU A 117 -7.88 0.67 11.76
C LEU A 117 -8.60 1.53 10.70
N VAL A 118 -9.28 2.60 11.10
CA VAL A 118 -9.99 3.48 10.16
C VAL A 118 -9.01 4.14 9.18
N VAL A 119 -7.88 4.64 9.66
CA VAL A 119 -6.87 5.25 8.77
C VAL A 119 -6.30 4.20 7.81
N ASP A 120 -6.08 2.98 8.27
CA ASP A 120 -5.62 1.88 7.41
C ASP A 120 -6.60 1.48 6.33
N LEU A 121 -7.89 1.42 6.67
CA LEU A 121 -8.95 1.20 5.71
C LEU A 121 -8.98 2.32 4.66
N ILE A 122 -8.69 3.56 5.04
CA ILE A 122 -8.55 4.68 4.10
C ILE A 122 -7.31 4.47 3.21
N VAL A 123 -6.14 4.16 3.78
CA VAL A 123 -4.90 3.96 3.04
C VAL A 123 -5.05 2.83 2.02
N ILE A 124 -5.55 1.66 2.43
CA ILE A 124 -5.73 0.53 1.52
C ILE A 124 -6.79 0.84 0.46
N SER A 125 -7.89 1.51 0.81
CA SER A 125 -8.94 1.89 -0.15
C SER A 125 -8.40 2.84 -1.22
N LEU A 126 -7.59 3.81 -0.81
CA LEU A 126 -6.90 4.72 -1.72
C LEU A 126 -5.90 3.98 -2.62
N LEU A 127 -5.16 3.02 -2.09
CA LEU A 127 -4.19 2.21 -2.82
C LEU A 127 -4.83 1.24 -3.83
N LEU A 128 -6.01 0.69 -3.48
CA LEU A 128 -6.82 -0.13 -4.37
C LEU A 128 -7.47 0.71 -5.47
N SER A 129 -7.92 1.92 -5.13
CA SER A 129 -8.47 2.90 -6.08
C SER A 129 -7.41 3.48 -7.03
N TYR A 130 -6.13 3.44 -6.62
CA TYR A 130 -5.02 3.92 -7.45
C TYR A 130 -4.88 3.08 -8.72
N ARG A 131 -5.20 3.69 -9.87
CA ARG A 131 -4.96 3.10 -11.20
C ARG A 131 -3.57 3.47 -11.71
N LEU A 132 -2.83 2.46 -12.16
CA LEU A 132 -1.49 2.64 -12.73
C LEU A 132 -1.57 3.49 -14.00
N PRO A 133 -0.80 4.60 -14.10
CA PRO A 133 -0.71 5.38 -15.33
C PRO A 133 -0.15 4.49 -16.45
N GLY A 134 -0.95 4.24 -17.49
CA GLY A 134 -0.54 3.49 -18.69
C GLY A 134 -1.28 2.18 -18.95
N HIS A 135 -2.41 1.92 -18.31
CA HIS A 135 -3.46 1.09 -18.92
C HIS A 135 -4.17 1.92 -20.01
N ALA A 136 -3.47 2.23 -21.10
CA ALA A 136 -4.19 2.19 -22.37
C ALA A 136 -4.60 0.71 -22.55
N PRO A 137 -5.86 0.40 -22.89
CA PRO A 137 -6.18 -0.96 -23.30
C PRO A 137 -5.19 -1.37 -24.39
N PRO A 138 -4.79 -2.65 -24.49
CA PRO A 138 -4.05 -3.11 -25.66
C PRO A 138 -4.84 -2.61 -26.88
N ARG A 139 -4.24 -1.74 -27.69
CA ARG A 139 -4.79 -1.45 -29.01
C ARG A 139 -4.92 -2.82 -29.66
N GLU A 140 -6.15 -3.27 -29.91
CA GLU A 140 -6.39 -4.53 -30.60
C GLU A 140 -5.48 -4.54 -31.84
N PRO A 141 -4.52 -5.47 -31.95
CA PRO A 141 -3.84 -5.68 -33.20
C PRO A 141 -4.84 -6.41 -34.09
N GLY A 142 -5.71 -5.67 -34.77
CA GLY A 142 -6.61 -6.26 -35.77
C GLY A 142 -8.06 -5.84 -35.71
N ARG A 143 -8.36 -4.54 -35.67
CA ARG A 143 -9.65 -4.04 -36.17
C ARG A 143 -9.46 -3.17 -37.40
N GLY A 144 -9.15 -3.88 -38.50
CA GLY A 144 -9.54 -3.54 -39.87
C GLY A 144 -9.21 -2.14 -40.37
N SER A 145 -8.00 -1.97 -40.90
CA SER A 145 -7.86 -1.32 -42.20
C SER A 145 -7.35 -2.37 -43.18
N SER A 146 -8.21 -3.33 -43.50
CA SER A 146 -8.10 -4.15 -44.70
C SER A 146 -8.42 -3.26 -45.91
N ALA A 147 -7.45 -2.48 -46.36
CA ALA A 147 -7.42 -1.89 -47.68
C ALA A 147 -5.98 -1.46 -47.98
N ASN A 148 -5.39 -2.05 -49.02
CA ASN A 148 -4.14 -1.65 -49.69
C ASN A 148 -2.79 -2.17 -49.19
N GLU A 149 -2.65 -3.46 -48.86
CA GLU A 149 -1.30 -4.08 -48.83
C GLU A 149 -1.12 -5.31 -49.74
N ASP A 150 -2.18 -5.78 -50.42
CA ASP A 150 -2.09 -6.90 -51.40
C ASP A 150 -2.37 -6.48 -52.86
N GLN A 151 -2.31 -5.17 -53.18
CA GLN A 151 -2.22 -4.76 -54.58
C GLN A 151 -0.77 -4.84 -55.02
N LEU A 152 -0.41 -5.97 -55.64
CA LEU A 152 0.75 -6.02 -56.53
C LEU A 152 0.59 -4.90 -57.58
N PRO A 153 1.67 -4.18 -57.92
CA PRO A 153 1.61 -3.14 -58.94
C PRO A 153 1.00 -3.73 -60.22
N GLU A 154 -0.05 -3.07 -60.72
CA GLU A 154 -0.70 -3.44 -61.96
C GLU A 154 0.33 -3.30 -63.08
N TYR A 155 0.73 -4.43 -63.65
CA TYR A 155 1.68 -4.48 -64.76
C TYR A 155 0.99 -3.90 -66.00
N ASP A 156 1.46 -2.73 -66.46
CA ASP A 156 1.03 -2.13 -67.72
C ASP A 156 1.84 -2.75 -68.87
N PRO A 157 1.24 -3.57 -69.76
CA PRO A 157 1.95 -4.20 -70.86
C PRO A 157 2.34 -3.23 -71.98
N THR A 158 2.02 -1.94 -71.91
CA THR A 158 2.38 -0.94 -72.93
C THR A 158 3.74 -0.28 -72.72
N ASP A 159 4.39 -0.50 -71.57
CA ASP A 159 5.72 0.05 -71.24
C ASP A 159 6.92 -0.68 -71.90
N LEU A 160 6.66 -1.66 -72.79
CA LEU A 160 7.68 -2.40 -73.53
C LEU A 160 7.53 -2.20 -75.03
N ASP A 161 7.73 -0.97 -75.51
CA ASP A 161 8.04 -0.73 -76.92
C ASP A 161 9.36 0.04 -77.06
N PRO A 162 10.50 -0.67 -77.19
CA PRO A 162 11.77 -0.04 -77.53
C PRO A 162 11.85 0.17 -79.05
N THR A 163 11.62 1.41 -79.49
CA THR A 163 12.14 1.91 -80.78
C THR A 163 13.66 2.03 -80.76
#